data_AF-A0A949FMQ1-F1
#
_entry.id   AF-A0A949FMQ1-F1
#
_cell.length_a   1.000
_cell.length_b   1.000
_cell.length_c   1.000
_cell.angle_alpha   90.00
_cell.angle_beta   90.00
_cell.angle_gamma   90.00
#
_symmetry.space_group_name_H-M   'P 1'
#
loop_
_entity.id
_entity.type
_entity.pdbx_description
1 polymer ?
#
loop_
_entity_poly.entity_id
_entity_poly.type
_entity_poly.pdbx_seq_one_letter_code
_entity_poly.pdbx_strand_id
1 'polypeptide(L)'
;MNSLCRSLLVVVSFACYWSSFTRAQTFVDIQPPAGRSDMTAPGMHAWNLQTTGEQKLNLGNRTLSLRLHGADASMTAGLWKPGYDHPARMISDGVMIVGDPKETRLDLVLSGLSQGRHSVRSYHNAYSERVTQEVAVSIDGKICDQTSHSFRERIHDRSATLWCEFEVKSDEDVVLTFSASAEASEDRCHFVLNGLAIDACDLEQSTKIPSPNHLERHAPELPRLNWEGEENASCALYFGTDRDEVANANESSSCFNCRLSHPGISTRELLENAKNIRSLQLSQSTSKELKSLNPFVTYYWRVDQSKKGLETDSLASKGDVWSFQVRRRAFPTAEGYGRFAAGGRLGRVIEVTNLNDSGEGSLRAAVEAEGPRTVIFRVGGTIQLRSKLVIRNPYLTVAGETAPGGGVCVRGWTFGALGTHDV
;
A
#
# COMPACT_ATOMS: atom_id res chain seq x y z
N MET A 1 -4.42 40.82 -63.08
CA MET A 1 -3.15 40.85 -62.35
C MET A 1 -3.44 40.54 -60.90
N ASN A 2 -3.09 39.32 -60.49
CA ASN A 2 -3.34 38.76 -59.17
C ASN A 2 -2.51 39.45 -58.09
N SER A 3 -3.11 39.78 -56.96
CA SER A 3 -2.39 39.98 -55.69
C SER A 3 -3.13 39.21 -54.61
N LEU A 4 -2.61 38.01 -54.32
CA LEU A 4 -3.00 37.16 -53.21
C LEU A 4 -2.34 37.71 -51.94
N CYS A 5 -3.12 38.36 -51.08
CA CYS A 5 -2.69 38.69 -49.72
C CYS A 5 -2.93 37.45 -48.85
N ARG A 6 -1.88 36.66 -48.59
CA ARG A 6 -1.93 35.54 -47.65
C ARG A 6 -1.83 36.09 -46.22
N SER A 7 -2.94 36.08 -45.50
CA SER A 7 -2.96 36.28 -44.05
C SER A 7 -2.29 35.09 -43.37
N LEU A 8 -1.15 35.35 -42.73
CA LEU A 8 -0.41 34.38 -41.92
C LEU A 8 -1.16 34.21 -40.58
N LEU A 9 -1.90 33.11 -40.42
CA LEU A 9 -2.51 32.74 -39.14
C LEU A 9 -1.41 32.18 -38.24
N VAL A 10 -0.89 33.00 -37.33
CA VAL A 10 0.02 32.53 -36.27
C VAL A 10 -0.83 31.80 -35.24
N VAL A 11 -0.86 30.46 -35.33
CA VAL A 11 -1.37 29.61 -34.24
C VAL A 11 -0.33 29.67 -33.13
N VAL A 12 -0.54 30.56 -32.16
CA VAL A 12 0.18 30.52 -30.88
C VAL A 12 -0.34 29.30 -30.13
N SER A 13 0.34 28.17 -30.31
CA SER A 13 0.13 27.01 -29.46
C SER A 13 0.61 27.38 -28.07
N PHE A 14 -0.33 27.68 -27.16
CA PHE A 14 -0.06 27.69 -25.73
C PHE A 14 0.24 26.25 -25.33
N ALA A 15 1.51 25.85 -25.41
CA ALA A 15 2.00 24.73 -24.63
C ALA A 15 1.88 25.16 -23.16
N CYS A 16 0.74 24.86 -22.54
CA CYS A 16 0.64 24.86 -21.09
C CYS A 16 1.68 23.86 -20.59
N TYR A 17 2.83 24.38 -20.17
CA TYR A 17 3.74 23.65 -19.31
C TYR A 17 3.00 23.44 -18.00
N TRP A 18 2.28 22.32 -17.91
CA TRP A 18 1.82 21.81 -16.64
C TRP A 18 3.09 21.53 -15.84
N SER A 19 3.37 22.36 -14.84
CA SER A 19 4.32 22.01 -13.80
C SER A 19 3.83 20.69 -13.22
N SER A 20 4.59 19.62 -13.45
CA SER A 20 4.30 18.28 -12.95
C SER A 20 4.38 18.32 -11.43
N PHE A 21 3.26 18.64 -10.77
CA PHE A 21 3.12 18.35 -9.36
C PHE A 21 3.24 16.83 -9.21
N THR A 22 4.20 16.41 -8.39
CA THR A 22 4.40 15.02 -7.97
C THR A 22 3.10 14.51 -7.35
N ARG A 23 2.50 13.45 -7.90
CA ARG A 23 1.27 12.85 -7.34
C ARG A 23 1.56 11.47 -6.77
N ALA A 24 1.95 11.45 -5.51
CA ALA A 24 2.19 10.21 -4.77
C ALA A 24 0.86 9.49 -4.51
N GLN A 25 0.75 8.26 -5.00
CA GLN A 25 -0.35 7.35 -4.63
C GLN A 25 -0.45 7.25 -3.12
N THR A 26 -1.66 7.40 -2.59
CA THR A 26 -1.91 7.39 -1.14
C THR A 26 -2.95 6.33 -0.82
N PHE A 27 -2.61 5.39 0.07
CA PHE A 27 -3.48 4.29 0.46
C PHE A 27 -3.94 4.48 1.91
N VAL A 28 -5.23 4.30 2.16
CA VAL A 28 -5.88 4.50 3.45
C VAL A 28 -6.61 3.23 3.84
N ASP A 29 -6.30 2.75 5.03
CA ASP A 29 -6.85 1.54 5.63
C ASP A 29 -7.91 1.93 6.66
N ILE A 30 -9.18 1.63 6.39
CA ILE A 30 -10.28 1.99 7.29
C ILE A 30 -10.50 0.84 8.27
N GLN A 31 -10.20 1.09 9.53
CA GLN A 31 -10.21 0.06 10.56
C GLN A 31 -10.98 0.48 11.82
N PRO A 32 -11.52 -0.48 12.60
CA PRO A 32 -12.09 -0.20 13.91
C PRO A 32 -11.07 0.45 14.85
N PRO A 33 -11.52 1.26 15.82
CA PRO A 33 -10.65 1.87 16.82
C PRO A 33 -10.24 0.81 17.87
N ALA A 34 -9.31 -0.07 17.49
CA ALA A 34 -8.86 -1.20 18.31
C ALA A 34 -7.57 -0.91 19.09
N GLY A 35 -6.88 0.21 18.80
CA GLY A 35 -5.59 0.56 19.42
C GLY A 35 -4.45 -0.41 19.10
N ARG A 36 -4.63 -1.24 18.06
CA ARG A 36 -3.75 -2.35 17.68
C ARG A 36 -3.07 -2.06 16.35
N SER A 37 -1.84 -1.57 16.40
CA SER A 37 -1.05 -1.28 15.19
C SER A 37 -0.63 -2.54 14.41
N ASP A 38 -0.71 -3.74 15.02
CA ASP A 38 -0.42 -5.01 14.35
C ASP A 38 -1.45 -5.41 13.30
N MET A 39 -2.64 -4.78 13.33
CA MET A 39 -3.73 -5.04 12.40
C MET A 39 -3.69 -4.13 11.17
N THR A 40 -3.08 -2.96 11.29
CA THR A 40 -2.95 -2.00 10.20
C THR A 40 -2.22 -2.63 9.01
N ALA A 41 -2.79 -2.42 7.82
CA ALA A 41 -2.17 -2.81 6.57
C ALA A 41 -0.81 -2.12 6.39
N PRO A 42 0.28 -2.88 6.21
CA PRO A 42 1.61 -2.30 6.02
C PRO A 42 1.64 -1.31 4.86
N GLY A 43 2.32 -0.18 5.05
CA GLY A 43 2.48 0.85 4.01
C GLY A 43 1.25 1.74 3.76
N MET A 44 0.21 1.63 4.59
CA MET A 44 -1.03 2.40 4.45
C MET A 44 -1.28 3.31 5.66
N HIS A 45 -2.03 4.40 5.45
CA HIS A 45 -2.47 5.27 6.52
C HIS A 45 -3.68 4.67 7.23
N ALA A 46 -3.51 4.29 8.50
CA ALA A 46 -4.62 3.83 9.33
C ALA A 46 -5.63 4.95 9.60
N TRP A 47 -6.89 4.73 9.22
CA TRP A 47 -8.03 5.56 9.60
C TRP A 47 -8.89 4.82 10.62
N ASN A 48 -8.66 5.12 11.90
CA ASN A 48 -9.44 4.57 13.00
C ASN A 48 -10.79 5.30 13.12
N LEU A 49 -11.80 4.85 12.40
CA LEU A 49 -13.10 5.53 12.37
C LEU A 49 -13.87 5.34 13.67
N GLN A 50 -14.39 6.44 14.20
CA GLN A 50 -15.47 6.41 15.18
C GLN A 50 -16.81 6.20 14.45
N THR A 51 -17.74 5.50 15.07
CA THR A 51 -19.04 5.17 14.46
C THR A 51 -20.07 6.31 14.52
N THR A 52 -19.68 7.51 14.97
CA THR A 52 -20.57 8.66 15.13
C THR A 52 -19.88 9.97 14.73
N GLY A 53 -20.62 10.90 14.13
CA GLY A 53 -20.12 12.22 13.71
C GLY A 53 -19.26 12.21 12.44
N GLU A 54 -18.90 13.41 11.96
CA GLU A 54 -17.97 13.57 10.83
C GLU A 54 -16.58 13.04 11.23
N GLN A 55 -16.04 12.11 10.44
CA GLN A 55 -14.72 11.54 10.66
C GLN A 55 -13.71 12.24 9.75
N LYS A 56 -12.55 12.63 10.28
CA LYS A 56 -11.49 13.29 9.49
C LYS A 56 -10.17 12.56 9.59
N LEU A 57 -9.43 12.53 8.49
CA LEU A 57 -8.05 12.06 8.41
C LEU A 57 -7.20 13.12 7.71
N ASN A 58 -6.12 13.54 8.36
CA ASN A 58 -5.17 14.49 7.80
C ASN A 58 -3.98 13.73 7.21
N LEU A 59 -3.71 13.97 5.93
CA LEU A 59 -2.62 13.37 5.15
C LEU A 59 -1.70 14.48 4.63
N GLY A 60 -1.07 15.20 5.54
CA GLY A 60 -0.22 16.35 5.21
C GLY A 60 -1.04 17.54 4.72
N ASN A 61 -0.94 17.86 3.43
CA ASN A 61 -1.69 18.96 2.80
C ASN A 61 -3.10 18.57 2.34
N ARG A 62 -3.46 17.28 2.41
CA ARG A 62 -4.78 16.76 2.05
C ARG A 62 -5.56 16.39 3.31
N THR A 63 -6.86 16.57 3.28
CA THR A 63 -7.77 16.08 4.32
C THR A 63 -8.87 15.25 3.68
N LEU A 64 -9.14 14.07 4.25
CA LEU A 64 -10.32 13.28 3.93
C LEU A 64 -11.34 13.43 5.05
N SER A 65 -12.61 13.62 4.69
CA SER A 65 -13.71 13.59 5.66
C SER A 65 -14.80 12.63 5.20
N LEU A 66 -15.33 11.81 6.12
CA LEU A 66 -16.50 10.97 5.89
C LEU A 66 -17.72 11.57 6.59
N ARG A 67 -18.81 11.75 5.84
CA ARG A 67 -20.09 12.29 6.31
C ARG A 67 -21.21 11.32 5.98
N LEU A 68 -21.83 10.77 7.02
CA LEU A 68 -22.98 9.88 6.87
C LEU A 68 -24.27 10.70 6.81
N HIS A 69 -25.15 10.37 5.86
CA HIS A 69 -26.44 11.00 5.67
C HIS A 69 -27.58 9.95 5.67
N GLY A 70 -28.78 10.39 6.04
CA GLY A 70 -29.99 9.58 6.19
C GLY A 70 -30.44 9.54 7.65
N ALA A 71 -31.74 9.68 7.91
CA ALA A 71 -32.27 9.80 9.28
C ALA A 71 -31.99 8.53 10.12
N ASP A 72 -32.15 7.36 9.50
CA ASP A 72 -31.93 6.04 10.12
C ASP A 72 -30.58 5.42 9.73
N ALA A 73 -29.67 6.23 9.17
CA ALA A 73 -28.37 5.78 8.76
C ALA A 73 -27.46 5.52 9.97
N SER A 74 -26.74 4.41 9.93
CA SER A 74 -25.78 4.01 10.96
C SER A 74 -24.52 3.44 10.32
N MET A 75 -23.38 3.65 10.98
CA MET A 75 -22.09 3.14 10.56
C MET A 75 -21.54 2.24 11.66
N THR A 76 -21.21 1.00 11.33
CA THR A 76 -20.66 0.02 12.28
C THR A 76 -19.33 -0.49 11.78
N ALA A 77 -18.27 -0.33 12.58
CA ALA A 77 -16.97 -0.89 12.26
C ALA A 77 -16.98 -2.41 12.52
N GLY A 78 -16.35 -3.17 11.62
CA GLY A 78 -16.30 -4.63 11.70
C GLY A 78 -15.02 -5.17 11.09
N LEU A 79 -14.77 -6.46 11.34
CA LEU A 79 -13.62 -7.17 10.77
C LEU A 79 -13.92 -8.65 10.54
N TRP A 80 -13.22 -9.22 9.57
CA TRP A 80 -13.11 -10.63 9.27
C TRP A 80 -11.69 -11.10 9.65
N LYS A 81 -11.57 -11.59 10.88
CA LYS A 81 -10.29 -11.97 11.49
C LYS A 81 -9.42 -12.94 10.64
N PRO A 82 -9.97 -13.96 9.96
CA PRO A 82 -9.16 -14.84 9.10
C PRO A 82 -8.48 -14.12 7.92
N GLY A 83 -8.98 -12.96 7.49
CA GLY A 83 -8.39 -12.22 6.38
C GLY A 83 -6.98 -11.67 6.66
N TYR A 84 -6.61 -11.49 7.94
CA TYR A 84 -5.28 -11.01 8.33
C TYR A 84 -4.16 -12.04 8.13
N ASP A 85 -4.51 -13.31 7.92
CA ASP A 85 -3.57 -14.38 7.53
C ASP A 85 -3.26 -14.37 6.02
N HIS A 86 -3.86 -13.44 5.28
CA HIS A 86 -3.74 -13.28 3.84
C HIS A 86 -3.26 -11.86 3.48
N PRO A 87 -2.83 -11.61 2.23
CA PRO A 87 -2.58 -10.26 1.71
C PRO A 87 -3.89 -9.48 1.46
N ALA A 88 -4.74 -9.44 2.50
CA ALA A 88 -6.07 -8.86 2.51
C ALA A 88 -6.32 -7.93 3.70
N ARG A 89 -5.30 -7.52 4.46
CA ARG A 89 -5.48 -6.72 5.70
C ARG A 89 -6.44 -5.53 5.53
N MET A 90 -6.14 -4.60 4.62
CA MET A 90 -7.01 -3.45 4.27
C MET A 90 -8.45 -3.81 3.87
N ILE A 91 -8.69 -5.00 3.32
CA ILE A 91 -10.04 -5.43 2.90
C ILE A 91 -10.68 -6.39 3.92
N SER A 92 -10.01 -6.64 5.04
CA SER A 92 -10.48 -7.57 6.07
C SER A 92 -11.24 -6.85 7.17
N ASP A 93 -11.10 -5.55 7.27
CA ASP A 93 -11.84 -4.65 8.16
C ASP A 93 -12.46 -3.50 7.36
N GLY A 94 -13.23 -2.67 8.04
CA GLY A 94 -13.93 -1.57 7.41
C GLY A 94 -15.15 -1.14 8.21
N VAL A 95 -15.96 -0.31 7.58
CA VAL A 95 -17.24 0.12 8.11
C VAL A 95 -18.37 -0.38 7.23
N MET A 96 -19.40 -0.95 7.87
CA MET A 96 -20.67 -1.26 7.24
C MET A 96 -21.63 -0.09 7.48
N ILE A 97 -22.22 0.41 6.40
CA ILE A 97 -23.22 1.46 6.38
C ILE A 97 -24.58 0.79 6.27
N VAL A 98 -25.54 1.21 7.11
CA VAL A 98 -26.90 0.66 7.13
C VAL A 98 -27.94 1.76 7.29
N GLY A 99 -28.99 1.78 6.47
CA GLY A 99 -30.10 2.73 6.60
C GLY A 99 -31.18 2.54 5.53
N ASP A 100 -32.00 3.56 5.29
CA ASP A 100 -33.00 3.58 4.20
C ASP A 100 -32.27 3.70 2.83
N PRO A 101 -32.50 2.79 1.87
CA PRO A 101 -31.85 2.83 0.55
C PRO A 101 -32.08 4.13 -0.25
N LYS A 102 -33.16 4.89 0.03
CA LYS A 102 -33.48 6.13 -0.70
C LYS A 102 -32.80 7.37 -0.12
N GLU A 103 -32.44 7.34 1.15
CA GLU A 103 -31.87 8.49 1.86
C GLU A 103 -30.40 8.29 2.26
N THR A 104 -30.00 7.03 2.46
CA THR A 104 -28.70 6.70 3.02
C THR A 104 -27.60 6.85 1.99
N ARG A 105 -26.63 7.69 2.32
CA ARG A 105 -25.41 7.86 1.56
C ARG A 105 -24.24 8.19 2.47
N LEU A 106 -23.04 7.89 2.01
CA LEU A 106 -21.79 8.25 2.65
C LEU A 106 -21.02 9.18 1.72
N ASP A 107 -20.81 10.42 2.13
CA ASP A 107 -20.01 11.38 1.38
C ASP A 107 -18.55 11.30 1.86
N LEU A 108 -17.63 11.06 0.92
CA LEU A 108 -16.20 11.26 1.08
C LEU A 108 -15.82 12.63 0.51
N VAL A 109 -15.41 13.52 1.39
CA VAL A 109 -14.98 14.88 1.06
C VAL A 109 -13.46 14.93 1.04
N LEU A 110 -12.90 15.35 -0.09
CA LEU A 110 -11.47 15.49 -0.32
C LEU A 110 -11.12 16.97 -0.41
N SER A 111 -10.31 17.45 0.53
CA SER A 111 -9.84 18.83 0.60
C SER A 111 -8.33 18.91 0.36
N GLY A 112 -7.86 20.01 -0.22
CA GLY A 112 -6.43 20.28 -0.40
C GLY A 112 -5.76 19.48 -1.53
N LEU A 113 -6.55 18.98 -2.48
CA LEU A 113 -6.02 18.42 -3.72
C LEU A 113 -5.43 19.54 -4.59
N SER A 114 -4.31 19.25 -5.24
CA SER A 114 -3.70 20.16 -6.22
C SER A 114 -4.56 20.28 -7.46
N GLN A 115 -4.43 21.37 -8.23
CA GLN A 115 -5.07 21.44 -9.55
C GLN A 115 -4.62 20.31 -10.49
N GLY A 116 -5.57 19.81 -11.28
CA GLY A 116 -5.43 18.81 -12.34
C GLY A 116 -6.13 17.47 -12.05
N ARG A 117 -5.80 16.43 -12.82
CA ARG A 117 -6.49 15.12 -12.74
C ARG A 117 -6.17 14.31 -11.48
N HIS A 118 -7.19 13.81 -10.82
CA HIS A 118 -7.10 12.97 -9.65
C HIS A 118 -7.97 11.74 -9.82
N SER A 119 -7.64 10.69 -9.08
CA SER A 119 -8.47 9.49 -9.01
C SER A 119 -8.70 9.06 -7.56
N VAL A 120 -9.82 8.37 -7.34
CA VAL A 120 -10.08 7.66 -6.09
C VAL A 120 -10.55 6.26 -6.44
N ARG A 121 -9.88 5.28 -5.85
CA ARG A 121 -10.33 3.89 -5.79
C ARG A 121 -10.81 3.57 -4.39
N SER A 122 -12.00 3.01 -4.24
CA SER A 122 -12.50 2.49 -2.95
C SER A 122 -12.62 0.98 -2.98
N TYR A 123 -12.54 0.34 -1.82
CA TYR A 123 -12.55 -1.11 -1.66
C TYR A 123 -13.81 -1.58 -0.92
N HIS A 124 -14.44 -2.63 -1.46
CA HIS A 124 -15.78 -3.09 -1.09
C HIS A 124 -15.83 -4.62 -0.92
N ASN A 125 -15.19 -5.11 0.14
CA ASN A 125 -15.17 -6.51 0.55
C ASN A 125 -16.03 -6.73 1.81
N ALA A 126 -17.16 -7.38 1.60
CA ALA A 126 -18.10 -7.71 2.65
C ALA A 126 -17.53 -8.80 3.59
N TYR A 127 -17.72 -8.59 4.89
CA TYR A 127 -17.44 -9.55 5.95
C TYR A 127 -18.72 -10.13 6.60
N SER A 128 -19.88 -9.59 6.24
CA SER A 128 -21.22 -9.99 6.69
C SER A 128 -22.10 -10.35 5.50
N GLU A 129 -22.88 -11.41 5.63
CA GLU A 129 -23.84 -11.87 4.61
C GLU A 129 -25.03 -10.92 4.42
N ARG A 130 -25.19 -9.93 5.31
CA ARG A 130 -26.20 -8.86 5.17
C ARG A 130 -25.91 -7.90 4.03
N VAL A 131 -24.66 -7.85 3.56
CA VAL A 131 -24.24 -6.96 2.48
C VAL A 131 -24.55 -7.64 1.17
N THR A 132 -25.70 -7.30 0.59
CA THR A 132 -26.24 -7.96 -0.60
C THR A 132 -26.42 -7.01 -1.78
N GLN A 133 -26.47 -5.70 -1.53
CA GLN A 133 -26.70 -4.72 -2.58
C GLN A 133 -25.39 -4.28 -3.25
N GLU A 134 -25.54 -3.85 -4.50
CA GLU A 134 -24.50 -3.12 -5.19
C GLU A 134 -24.30 -1.74 -4.56
N VAL A 135 -23.07 -1.25 -4.65
CA VAL A 135 -22.69 0.09 -4.22
C VAL A 135 -22.26 0.86 -5.45
N ALA A 136 -22.74 2.09 -5.56
CA ALA A 136 -22.36 3.04 -6.58
C ALA A 136 -21.60 4.21 -5.94
N VAL A 137 -20.70 4.80 -6.71
CA VAL A 137 -20.03 6.05 -6.38
C VAL A 137 -20.37 7.10 -7.43
N SER A 138 -20.63 8.32 -6.98
CA SER A 138 -20.97 9.44 -7.84
C SER A 138 -20.22 10.71 -7.47
N ILE A 139 -20.03 11.57 -8.46
CA ILE A 139 -19.51 12.94 -8.29
C ILE A 139 -20.52 13.87 -8.95
N ASP A 140 -20.92 14.92 -8.25
CA ASP A 140 -21.96 15.87 -8.69
C ASP A 140 -23.28 15.17 -9.13
N GLY A 141 -23.63 14.09 -8.44
CA GLY A 141 -24.82 13.28 -8.70
C GLY A 141 -24.74 12.38 -9.94
N LYS A 142 -23.62 12.39 -10.67
CA LYS A 142 -23.39 11.47 -11.79
C LYS A 142 -22.62 10.25 -11.32
N ILE A 143 -23.18 9.06 -11.55
CA ILE A 143 -22.52 7.79 -11.25
C ILE A 143 -21.23 7.69 -12.09
N CYS A 144 -20.12 7.47 -11.41
CA CYS A 144 -18.82 7.22 -12.00
C CYS A 144 -18.61 5.71 -12.20
N ASP A 145 -18.97 4.91 -11.19
CA ASP A 145 -18.76 3.47 -11.17
C ASP A 145 -19.75 2.78 -10.20
N GLN A 146 -19.96 1.48 -10.39
CA GLN A 146 -20.86 0.64 -9.58
C GLN A 146 -20.42 -0.83 -9.58
N THR A 147 -20.49 -1.48 -8.42
CA THR A 147 -20.13 -2.90 -8.28
C THR A 147 -20.95 -3.61 -7.22
N SER A 148 -21.10 -4.93 -7.40
CA SER A 148 -21.40 -5.86 -6.31
C SER A 148 -20.18 -6.01 -5.38
N HIS A 149 -20.41 -6.22 -4.09
CA HIS A 149 -19.33 -6.44 -3.12
C HIS A 149 -18.66 -7.81 -3.35
N SER A 150 -17.34 -7.88 -3.20
CA SER A 150 -16.68 -9.16 -2.98
C SER A 150 -17.00 -9.66 -1.56
N PHE A 151 -16.87 -10.96 -1.30
CA PHE A 151 -17.16 -11.51 0.03
C PHE A 151 -15.96 -12.27 0.58
N ARG A 152 -15.37 -11.74 1.66
CA ARG A 152 -14.20 -12.33 2.35
C ARG A 152 -13.07 -12.71 1.39
N GLU A 153 -12.85 -11.87 0.38
CA GLU A 153 -11.71 -11.99 -0.53
C GLU A 153 -10.40 -11.86 0.26
N ARG A 154 -9.37 -12.60 -0.20
CA ARG A 154 -8.09 -12.82 0.48
C ARG A 154 -6.93 -12.09 -0.19
N ILE A 155 -7.19 -11.35 -1.27
CA ILE A 155 -6.20 -10.55 -1.99
C ILE A 155 -6.80 -9.17 -2.25
N HIS A 156 -6.11 -8.09 -1.81
CA HIS A 156 -6.53 -6.70 -2.05
C HIS A 156 -6.98 -6.47 -3.49
N ASP A 157 -6.13 -6.84 -4.46
CA ASP A 157 -6.39 -6.53 -5.86
C ASP A 157 -7.45 -7.42 -6.54
N ARG A 158 -8.01 -8.41 -5.82
CA ARG A 158 -9.15 -9.23 -6.28
C ARG A 158 -10.48 -8.79 -5.70
N SER A 159 -10.46 -7.90 -4.70
CA SER A 159 -11.71 -7.41 -4.11
C SER A 159 -12.46 -6.51 -5.08
N ALA A 160 -13.76 -6.36 -4.82
CA ALA A 160 -14.55 -5.40 -5.57
C ALA A 160 -14.06 -3.99 -5.24
N THR A 161 -13.92 -3.18 -6.29
CA THR A 161 -13.51 -1.79 -6.17
C THR A 161 -14.46 -0.89 -6.96
N LEU A 162 -14.54 0.38 -6.54
CA LEU A 162 -15.09 1.43 -7.38
C LEU A 162 -13.97 2.40 -7.72
N TRP A 163 -13.98 2.97 -8.93
CA TRP A 163 -12.98 3.92 -9.38
C TRP A 163 -13.60 5.18 -10.02
N CYS A 164 -13.12 6.34 -9.60
CA CYS A 164 -13.51 7.63 -10.16
C CYS A 164 -12.27 8.41 -10.59
N GLU A 165 -12.30 9.01 -11.78
CA GLU A 165 -11.36 10.04 -12.21
C GLU A 165 -12.09 11.37 -12.38
N PHE A 166 -11.46 12.45 -11.91
CA PHE A 166 -12.02 13.79 -11.93
C PHE A 166 -10.90 14.83 -12.07
N GLU A 167 -11.28 16.06 -12.41
CA GLU A 167 -10.34 17.18 -12.57
C GLU A 167 -10.61 18.25 -11.51
N VAL A 168 -9.58 18.59 -10.74
CA VAL A 168 -9.61 19.67 -9.75
C VAL A 168 -9.18 20.97 -10.43
N LYS A 169 -10.08 21.94 -10.52
CA LYS A 169 -9.83 23.22 -11.24
C LYS A 169 -9.37 24.36 -10.32
N SER A 170 -9.80 24.32 -9.07
CA SER A 170 -9.57 25.30 -8.02
C SER A 170 -9.33 24.55 -6.71
N ASP A 171 -9.05 25.27 -5.62
CA ASP A 171 -8.79 24.69 -4.30
C ASP A 171 -10.09 24.21 -3.60
N GLU A 172 -11.09 23.81 -4.39
CA GLU A 172 -12.41 23.38 -3.93
C GLU A 172 -12.40 21.92 -3.48
N ASP A 173 -13.26 21.63 -2.52
CA ASP A 173 -13.48 20.26 -2.06
C ASP A 173 -14.14 19.43 -3.16
N VAL A 174 -13.65 18.20 -3.34
CA VAL A 174 -14.33 17.21 -4.19
C VAL A 174 -15.12 16.25 -3.30
N VAL A 175 -16.39 16.04 -3.62
CA VAL A 175 -17.27 15.14 -2.87
C VAL A 175 -17.60 13.91 -3.73
N LEU A 176 -17.20 12.75 -3.23
CA LEU A 176 -17.60 11.45 -3.77
C LEU A 176 -18.72 10.90 -2.89
N THR A 177 -19.88 10.61 -3.48
CA THR A 177 -21.04 10.10 -2.77
C THR A 177 -21.21 8.61 -3.04
N PHE A 178 -21.11 7.80 -1.99
CA PHE A 178 -21.39 6.37 -2.00
C PHE A 178 -22.83 6.10 -1.58
N SER A 179 -23.54 5.29 -2.34
CA SER A 179 -24.90 4.85 -2.03
C SER A 179 -25.14 3.43 -2.53
N ALA A 180 -26.05 2.70 -1.87
CA ALA A 180 -26.54 1.44 -2.42
C ALA A 180 -27.34 1.70 -3.70
N SER A 181 -27.26 0.78 -4.67
CA SER A 181 -28.12 0.82 -5.85
C SER A 181 -29.59 0.69 -5.43
N ALA A 182 -30.46 1.50 -6.03
CA ALA A 182 -31.84 1.74 -5.59
C ALA A 182 -32.80 0.52 -5.79
N GLU A 183 -32.29 -0.63 -6.20
CA GLU A 183 -33.07 -1.86 -6.45
C GLU A 183 -33.11 -2.83 -5.26
N ALA A 184 -32.89 -2.35 -4.03
CA ALA A 184 -32.90 -3.21 -2.85
C ALA A 184 -34.28 -3.88 -2.65
N SER A 185 -34.30 -5.21 -2.57
CA SER A 185 -35.47 -6.03 -2.24
C SER A 185 -35.83 -6.02 -0.75
N GLU A 186 -35.21 -5.15 0.06
CA GLU A 186 -35.30 -5.13 1.53
C GLU A 186 -35.62 -3.73 2.06
N ASP A 187 -36.14 -3.67 3.30
CA ASP A 187 -36.45 -2.42 4.01
C ASP A 187 -35.20 -1.58 4.35
N ARG A 188 -33.98 -2.12 4.16
CA ARG A 188 -32.71 -1.44 4.49
C ARG A 188 -31.62 -1.72 3.45
N CYS A 189 -30.73 -0.76 3.26
CA CYS A 189 -29.48 -0.96 2.53
C CYS A 189 -28.32 -1.32 3.46
N HIS A 190 -27.36 -2.08 2.94
CA HIS A 190 -26.13 -2.54 3.56
C HIS A 190 -25.00 -2.48 2.52
N PHE A 191 -24.02 -1.60 2.75
CA PHE A 191 -22.79 -1.59 1.97
C PHE A 191 -21.57 -1.40 2.87
N VAL A 192 -20.40 -1.79 2.40
CA VAL A 192 -19.15 -1.75 3.18
C VAL A 192 -18.13 -0.88 2.48
N LEU A 193 -17.37 -0.11 3.26
CA LEU A 193 -16.16 0.57 2.82
C LEU A 193 -14.99 0.08 3.67
N ASN A 194 -13.99 -0.52 3.03
CA ASN A 194 -12.82 -1.09 3.70
C ASN A 194 -11.59 -0.19 3.64
N GLY A 195 -11.41 0.54 2.54
CA GLY A 195 -10.22 1.36 2.33
C GLY A 195 -10.34 2.23 1.10
N LEU A 196 -9.37 3.12 0.92
CA LEU A 196 -9.31 4.09 -0.17
C LEU A 196 -7.90 4.14 -0.75
N ALA A 197 -7.79 4.42 -2.04
CA ALA A 197 -6.55 4.79 -2.69
C ALA A 197 -6.75 6.05 -3.53
N ILE A 198 -5.94 7.09 -3.28
CA ILE A 198 -5.97 8.37 -4.00
C ILE A 198 -4.83 8.38 -5.01
N ASP A 199 -5.11 8.89 -6.22
CA ASP A 199 -4.18 8.93 -7.36
C ASP A 199 -3.71 7.53 -7.80
N ALA A 200 -4.48 6.49 -7.45
CA ALA A 200 -4.23 5.08 -7.78
C ALA A 200 -4.98 4.65 -9.04
N CYS A 201 -4.53 3.53 -9.61
CA CYS A 201 -5.06 3.03 -10.88
C CYS A 201 -6.46 2.43 -10.75
N ASP A 202 -7.11 2.18 -11.88
CA ASP A 202 -8.28 1.30 -11.94
C ASP A 202 -7.80 -0.16 -12.03
N LEU A 203 -8.15 -1.02 -11.07
CA LEU A 203 -7.75 -2.44 -11.05
C LEU A 203 -8.46 -3.31 -12.09
N GLU A 204 -9.54 -2.82 -12.70
CA GLU A 204 -10.17 -3.48 -13.84
C GLU A 204 -9.39 -3.25 -15.13
N GLN A 205 -8.75 -2.08 -15.26
CA GLN A 205 -8.09 -1.62 -16.48
C GLN A 205 -6.55 -1.69 -16.42
N SER A 206 -5.99 -1.86 -15.22
CA SER A 206 -4.56 -1.84 -14.96
C SER A 206 -4.02 -3.20 -14.51
N THR A 207 -2.72 -3.25 -14.20
CA THR A 207 -2.04 -4.44 -13.72
C THR A 207 -2.26 -4.67 -12.23
N LYS A 208 -2.33 -5.94 -11.82
CA LYS A 208 -2.59 -6.35 -10.44
C LYS A 208 -1.81 -7.60 -10.05
N ILE A 209 -1.83 -7.93 -8.76
CA ILE A 209 -1.27 -9.17 -8.20
C ILE A 209 0.23 -9.30 -8.53
N PRO A 210 1.05 -8.37 -8.01
CA PRO A 210 2.49 -8.40 -8.24
C PRO A 210 3.16 -9.59 -7.58
N SER A 211 4.21 -10.09 -8.21
CA SER A 211 5.22 -10.95 -7.60
C SER A 211 6.60 -10.39 -7.93
N PRO A 212 7.51 -10.11 -6.98
CA PRO A 212 7.30 -10.14 -5.54
C PRO A 212 6.07 -9.32 -5.11
N ASN A 213 5.39 -9.78 -4.07
CA ASN A 213 4.23 -9.07 -3.52
C ASN A 213 4.65 -7.64 -3.14
N HIS A 214 3.72 -6.68 -3.20
CA HIS A 214 3.99 -5.34 -2.69
C HIS A 214 4.46 -5.41 -1.23
N LEU A 215 5.55 -4.70 -0.91
CA LEU A 215 6.23 -4.69 0.39
C LEU A 215 6.89 -6.03 0.77
N GLU A 216 7.14 -6.93 -0.19
CA GLU A 216 7.95 -8.13 0.05
C GLU A 216 9.35 -7.74 0.53
N ARG A 217 9.83 -8.33 1.62
CA ARG A 217 11.15 -8.03 2.20
C ARG A 217 12.17 -9.15 2.04
N HIS A 218 11.72 -10.26 1.47
CA HIS A 218 12.49 -11.48 1.32
C HIS A 218 12.44 -12.02 -0.11
N ALA A 219 12.35 -11.13 -1.10
CA ALA A 219 12.42 -11.51 -2.50
C ALA A 219 13.74 -12.25 -2.79
N PRO A 220 13.77 -13.21 -3.72
CA PRO A 220 15.03 -13.81 -4.16
C PRO A 220 16.05 -12.75 -4.62
N GLU A 221 17.36 -13.07 -4.61
CA GLU A 221 18.43 -12.12 -5.00
C GLU A 221 18.29 -11.61 -6.43
N LEU A 222 17.72 -12.43 -7.32
CA LEU A 222 17.33 -12.07 -8.69
C LEU A 222 15.86 -12.46 -8.88
N PRO A 223 14.91 -11.65 -8.39
CA PRO A 223 13.50 -11.99 -8.47
C PRO A 223 13.01 -11.94 -9.93
N ARG A 224 11.97 -12.75 -10.21
CA ARG A 224 11.12 -12.55 -11.39
C ARG A 224 10.02 -11.60 -11.00
N LEU A 225 9.85 -10.53 -11.78
CA LEU A 225 8.72 -9.64 -11.68
C LEU A 225 7.55 -10.26 -12.46
N ASN A 226 6.46 -10.58 -11.80
CA ASN A 226 5.25 -11.09 -12.41
C ASN A 226 4.05 -10.21 -12.04
N TRP A 227 3.07 -10.12 -12.92
CA TRP A 227 1.81 -9.44 -12.67
C TRP A 227 0.70 -10.05 -13.52
N GLU A 228 -0.54 -9.87 -13.09
CA GLU A 228 -1.72 -10.10 -13.89
C GLU A 228 -2.10 -8.80 -14.63
N GLY A 229 -2.50 -8.92 -15.89
CA GLY A 229 -2.94 -7.79 -16.72
C GLY A 229 -3.82 -8.27 -17.87
N GLU A 230 -4.20 -7.35 -18.76
CA GLU A 230 -5.04 -7.69 -19.90
C GLU A 230 -4.29 -8.53 -20.94
N GLU A 231 -4.98 -9.50 -21.52
CA GLU A 231 -4.48 -10.30 -22.62
C GLU A 231 -4.15 -9.39 -23.82
N ASN A 232 -2.95 -9.52 -24.38
CA ASN A 232 -2.47 -8.75 -25.56
C ASN A 232 -2.22 -7.23 -25.38
N ALA A 233 -2.43 -6.65 -24.20
CA ALA A 233 -2.04 -5.25 -23.97
C ALA A 233 -0.52 -5.04 -24.13
N SER A 234 -0.09 -3.86 -24.55
CA SER A 234 1.34 -3.48 -24.49
C SER A 234 1.63 -2.90 -23.11
N CYS A 235 2.76 -3.29 -22.51
CA CYS A 235 3.13 -2.86 -21.16
C CYS A 235 4.43 -2.07 -21.16
N ALA A 236 4.49 -0.99 -20.39
CA ALA A 236 5.72 -0.26 -20.07
C ALA A 236 6.11 -0.55 -18.62
N LEU A 237 7.31 -1.10 -18.42
CA LEU A 237 7.82 -1.40 -17.08
C LEU A 237 8.73 -0.27 -16.60
N TYR A 238 8.47 0.17 -15.37
CA TYR A 238 9.27 1.14 -14.66
C TYR A 238 9.86 0.51 -13.41
N PHE A 239 11.12 0.84 -13.13
CA PHE A 239 11.85 0.28 -12.01
C PHE A 239 12.87 1.29 -11.49
N GLY A 240 12.95 1.44 -10.17
CA GLY A 240 13.86 2.37 -9.52
C GLY A 240 14.03 2.09 -8.02
N THR A 241 14.71 3.00 -7.35
CA THR A 241 14.93 2.96 -5.88
C THR A 241 14.24 4.11 -5.16
N ASP A 242 13.71 5.07 -5.91
CA ASP A 242 12.84 6.12 -5.42
C ASP A 242 11.40 5.85 -5.85
N ARG A 243 10.48 5.89 -4.87
CA ARG A 243 9.07 5.58 -5.10
C ARG A 243 8.41 6.61 -6.00
N ASP A 244 8.68 7.89 -5.76
CA ASP A 244 7.98 8.99 -6.41
C ASP A 244 8.53 9.20 -7.83
N GLU A 245 9.82 8.97 -8.06
CA GLU A 245 10.38 8.91 -9.42
C GLU A 245 9.69 7.81 -10.24
N VAL A 246 9.53 6.60 -9.68
CA VAL A 246 8.81 5.50 -10.35
C VAL A 246 7.33 5.84 -10.54
N ALA A 247 6.67 6.43 -9.54
CA ALA A 247 5.27 6.84 -9.61
C ALA A 247 4.98 7.90 -10.67
N ASN A 248 5.95 8.77 -10.97
CA ASN A 248 5.79 9.86 -11.95
C ASN A 248 6.49 9.56 -13.29
N ALA A 249 7.17 8.42 -13.41
CA ALA A 249 7.94 8.07 -14.59
C ALA A 249 7.08 7.97 -15.86
N ASN A 250 7.70 8.24 -17.00
CA ASN A 250 7.21 7.95 -18.35
C ASN A 250 8.37 7.35 -19.17
N GLU A 251 8.15 7.01 -20.44
CA GLU A 251 9.16 6.29 -21.23
C GLU A 251 10.46 7.06 -21.50
N SER A 252 10.50 8.35 -21.21
CA SER A 252 11.73 9.16 -21.26
C SER A 252 12.49 9.21 -19.93
N SER A 253 11.88 8.72 -18.84
CA SER A 253 12.47 8.74 -17.50
C SER A 253 13.58 7.70 -17.35
N SER A 254 14.53 7.98 -16.45
CA SER A 254 15.59 7.02 -16.07
C SER A 254 15.05 5.71 -15.49
N CYS A 255 13.89 5.75 -14.84
CA CYS A 255 13.21 4.58 -14.31
C CYS A 255 12.55 3.71 -15.40
N PHE A 256 12.42 4.18 -16.64
CA PHE A 256 11.87 3.35 -17.71
C PHE A 256 12.83 2.20 -18.02
N ASN A 257 12.33 0.97 -17.91
CA ASN A 257 13.14 -0.22 -18.13
C ASN A 257 13.00 -0.72 -19.56
N CYS A 258 11.78 -1.07 -19.95
CA CYS A 258 11.48 -1.63 -21.25
C CYS A 258 9.98 -1.56 -21.56
N ARG A 259 9.68 -1.65 -22.86
CA ARG A 259 8.34 -1.95 -23.36
C ARG A 259 8.25 -3.43 -23.70
N LEU A 260 7.24 -4.09 -23.14
CA LEU A 260 6.89 -5.46 -23.41
C LEU A 260 5.70 -5.46 -24.38
N SER A 261 6.01 -5.45 -25.67
CA SER A 261 5.08 -5.73 -26.75
C SER A 261 5.15 -7.21 -27.08
N HIS A 262 4.03 -7.92 -27.12
CA HIS A 262 3.95 -9.38 -27.34
C HIS A 262 5.02 -9.94 -28.30
N PRO A 263 5.95 -10.79 -27.83
CA PRO A 263 6.75 -11.61 -28.72
C PRO A 263 7.01 -12.99 -28.09
N GLY A 264 6.12 -13.97 -28.29
CA GLY A 264 6.41 -15.41 -28.09
C GLY A 264 7.47 -15.76 -27.04
N ILE A 265 7.35 -15.26 -25.81
CA ILE A 265 8.23 -15.69 -24.71
C ILE A 265 7.77 -17.10 -24.40
N SER A 266 8.67 -18.07 -24.56
CA SER A 266 8.36 -19.47 -24.30
C SER A 266 7.95 -19.62 -22.84
N THR A 267 6.65 -19.72 -22.66
CA THR A 267 5.94 -20.04 -21.44
C THR A 267 6.21 -21.49 -21.05
N ARG A 268 7.45 -21.82 -20.69
CA ARG A 268 7.81 -23.19 -20.30
C ARG A 268 7.79 -23.44 -18.79
N GLU A 269 6.93 -22.71 -18.09
CA GLU A 269 6.48 -23.01 -16.72
C GLU A 269 5.21 -22.21 -16.42
N LEU A 270 4.17 -22.38 -17.26
CA LEU A 270 2.82 -21.97 -16.90
C LEU A 270 2.24 -23.05 -15.97
N LEU A 271 2.02 -22.69 -14.70
CA LEU A 271 0.99 -23.35 -13.91
C LEU A 271 -0.32 -23.26 -14.71
N GLU A 272 -0.92 -24.41 -15.03
CA GLU A 272 -1.93 -24.63 -16.08
C GLU A 272 -3.25 -23.84 -15.97
N ASN A 273 -3.37 -22.78 -15.17
CA ASN A 273 -4.65 -22.11 -14.90
C ASN A 273 -4.68 -20.56 -14.99
N ALA A 274 -3.62 -19.85 -15.39
CA ALA A 274 -3.65 -18.39 -15.44
C ALA A 274 -3.28 -17.82 -16.82
N LYS A 275 -4.28 -17.56 -17.66
CA LYS A 275 -4.13 -17.05 -19.04
C LYS A 275 -3.51 -15.65 -19.15
N ASN A 276 -3.28 -14.94 -18.03
CA ASN A 276 -2.99 -13.51 -18.00
C ASN A 276 -1.73 -13.11 -17.20
N ILE A 277 -0.92 -14.08 -16.74
CA ILE A 277 0.31 -13.77 -15.99
C ILE A 277 1.44 -13.41 -16.96
N ARG A 278 2.03 -12.24 -16.75
CA ARG A 278 3.23 -11.77 -17.46
C ARG A 278 4.44 -11.83 -16.53
N SER A 279 5.64 -12.00 -17.09
CA SER A 279 6.86 -12.10 -16.29
C SER A 279 8.08 -11.45 -16.95
N LEU A 280 8.98 -10.95 -16.12
CA LEU A 280 10.32 -10.51 -16.51
C LEU A 280 11.35 -11.00 -15.48
N GLN A 281 12.36 -11.73 -15.92
CA GLN A 281 13.50 -12.05 -15.07
C GLN A 281 14.45 -10.84 -15.02
N LEU A 282 14.75 -10.31 -13.84
CA LEU A 282 15.59 -9.11 -13.73
C LEU A 282 17.01 -9.25 -14.28
N SER A 283 17.57 -10.46 -14.39
CA SER A 283 18.86 -10.67 -15.07
C SER A 283 18.80 -10.31 -16.57
N GLN A 284 17.61 -10.30 -17.17
CA GLN A 284 17.36 -9.89 -18.56
C GLN A 284 17.06 -8.38 -18.68
N SER A 285 17.08 -7.65 -17.57
CA SER A 285 16.92 -6.19 -17.57
C SER A 285 18.02 -5.50 -18.36
N THR A 286 17.63 -4.43 -19.06
CA THR A 286 18.53 -3.48 -19.72
C THR A 286 19.30 -2.61 -18.71
N SER A 287 18.73 -2.40 -17.52
CA SER A 287 19.38 -1.65 -16.44
C SER A 287 20.48 -2.46 -15.75
N LYS A 288 21.70 -1.90 -15.76
CA LYS A 288 22.91 -2.50 -15.16
C LYS A 288 22.81 -2.62 -13.64
N GLU A 289 22.11 -1.70 -12.98
CA GLU A 289 21.87 -1.71 -11.53
C GLU A 289 21.02 -2.90 -11.08
N LEU A 290 20.23 -3.49 -11.98
CA LEU A 290 19.30 -4.58 -11.66
C LEU A 290 19.91 -5.97 -11.80
N LYS A 291 21.15 -6.05 -12.26
CA LYS A 291 21.91 -7.31 -12.35
C LYS A 291 22.57 -7.70 -11.02
N SER A 292 22.64 -6.78 -10.06
CA SER A 292 23.15 -7.01 -8.70
C SER A 292 22.37 -6.16 -7.71
N LEU A 293 21.31 -6.75 -7.14
CA LEU A 293 20.43 -6.07 -6.20
C LEU A 293 21.06 -6.04 -4.80
N ASN A 294 20.93 -4.91 -4.12
CA ASN A 294 21.38 -4.70 -2.75
C ASN A 294 20.24 -5.04 -1.78
N PRO A 295 20.42 -5.98 -0.84
CA PRO A 295 19.39 -6.37 0.15
C PRO A 295 19.01 -5.28 1.15
N PHE A 296 19.72 -4.15 1.14
CA PHE A 296 19.44 -3.01 2.00
C PHE A 296 18.63 -1.90 1.31
N VAL A 297 18.33 -2.08 0.03
CA VAL A 297 17.63 -1.09 -0.78
C VAL A 297 16.22 -1.60 -1.04
N THR A 298 15.24 -0.73 -0.84
CA THR A 298 13.87 -0.95 -1.34
C THR A 298 13.84 -0.59 -2.81
N TYR A 299 13.39 -1.53 -3.62
CA TYR A 299 13.16 -1.33 -5.04
C TYR A 299 11.68 -1.08 -5.28
N TYR A 300 11.39 -0.12 -6.14
CA TYR A 300 10.04 0.24 -6.56
C TYR A 300 9.87 -0.08 -8.03
N TRP A 301 8.69 -0.55 -8.39
CA TRP A 301 8.38 -0.87 -9.78
C TRP A 301 6.90 -0.69 -10.07
N ARG A 302 6.60 -0.39 -11.32
CA ARG A 302 5.23 -0.12 -11.80
C ARG A 302 5.13 -0.65 -13.22
N VAL A 303 3.96 -1.14 -13.59
CA VAL A 303 3.66 -1.52 -14.97
C VAL A 303 2.50 -0.67 -15.47
N ASP A 304 2.74 0.10 -16.52
CA ASP A 304 1.66 0.81 -17.21
C ASP A 304 1.17 -0.07 -18.36
N GLN A 305 -0.15 -0.14 -18.51
CA GLN A 305 -0.79 -0.95 -19.52
C GLN A 305 -1.52 -0.06 -20.52
N SER A 306 -1.12 -0.13 -21.80
CA SER A 306 -1.86 0.52 -22.88
C SER A 306 -2.85 -0.47 -23.51
N LYS A 307 -4.14 -0.13 -23.46
CA LYS A 307 -5.23 -0.81 -24.16
C LYS A 307 -5.66 -0.01 -25.39
N LYS A 308 -6.15 -0.70 -26.41
CA LYS A 308 -6.78 -0.06 -27.57
C LYS A 308 -8.03 0.71 -27.10
N GLY A 309 -8.00 2.03 -27.18
CA GLY A 309 -9.12 2.91 -26.79
C GLY A 309 -8.95 3.62 -25.44
N LEU A 310 -7.91 3.32 -24.64
CA LEU A 310 -7.55 4.14 -23.49
C LEU A 310 -6.65 5.30 -23.92
N GLU A 311 -6.86 6.48 -23.34
CA GLU A 311 -5.91 7.59 -23.49
C GLU A 311 -4.57 7.22 -22.87
N THR A 312 -3.48 7.55 -23.57
CA THR A 312 -2.10 7.25 -23.14
C THR A 312 -1.69 7.91 -21.82
N ASP A 313 -2.40 8.96 -21.39
CA ASP A 313 -2.12 9.71 -20.16
C ASP A 313 -3.19 9.54 -19.06
N SER A 314 -4.15 8.62 -19.22
CA SER A 314 -5.18 8.36 -18.19
C SER A 314 -4.55 7.74 -16.93
N LEU A 315 -5.06 8.09 -15.74
CA LEU A 315 -4.64 7.42 -14.50
C LEU A 315 -5.09 5.95 -14.46
N ALA A 316 -6.08 5.56 -15.26
CA ALA A 316 -6.52 4.17 -15.39
C ALA A 316 -5.46 3.25 -16.02
N SER A 317 -4.64 3.76 -16.96
CA SER A 317 -3.59 2.98 -17.64
C SER A 317 -2.27 2.90 -16.86
N LYS A 318 -2.05 3.80 -15.90
CA LYS A 318 -0.87 3.75 -15.03
C LYS A 318 -1.02 2.65 -13.99
N GLY A 319 0.06 1.96 -13.65
CA GLY A 319 0.05 0.93 -12.61
C GLY A 319 0.07 1.52 -11.19
N ASP A 320 -0.26 0.69 -10.20
CA ASP A 320 0.14 0.96 -8.82
C ASP A 320 1.65 0.73 -8.65
N VAL A 321 2.28 1.51 -7.76
CA VAL A 321 3.71 1.36 -7.46
C VAL A 321 3.91 0.26 -6.43
N TRP A 322 4.48 -0.85 -6.88
CA TRP A 322 4.85 -1.96 -6.03
C TRP A 322 6.28 -1.82 -5.51
N SER A 323 6.62 -2.56 -4.46
CA SER A 323 7.96 -2.51 -3.90
C SER A 323 8.40 -3.85 -3.35
N PHE A 324 9.71 -4.08 -3.32
CA PHE A 324 10.30 -5.22 -2.63
C PHE A 324 11.73 -4.94 -2.17
N GLN A 325 12.23 -5.77 -1.26
CA GLN A 325 13.64 -5.89 -0.90
C GLN A 325 14.09 -7.34 -1.12
N VAL A 326 15.34 -7.52 -1.57
CA VAL A 326 15.90 -8.85 -1.73
C VAL A 326 16.38 -9.40 -0.38
N ARG A 327 16.13 -10.68 -0.16
CA ARG A 327 16.46 -11.38 1.08
C ARG A 327 17.97 -11.43 1.31
N ARG A 328 18.36 -11.32 2.57
CA ARG A 328 19.71 -11.63 3.04
C ARG A 328 19.62 -12.40 4.34
N ARG A 329 20.35 -13.53 4.45
CA ARG A 329 20.38 -14.31 5.69
C ARG A 329 20.83 -13.44 6.86
N ALA A 330 20.22 -13.59 8.05
CA ALA A 330 20.53 -12.86 9.28
C ALA A 330 22.02 -13.00 9.69
N PHE A 331 22.58 -14.18 9.46
CA PHE A 331 24.01 -14.50 9.51
C PHE A 331 24.27 -15.67 8.53
N PRO A 332 25.53 -15.96 8.13
CA PRO A 332 25.81 -16.91 7.06
C PRO A 332 25.17 -18.31 7.22
N THR A 333 25.16 -18.81 8.46
CA THR A 333 24.62 -20.11 8.85
C THR A 333 23.16 -20.08 9.30
N ALA A 334 22.44 -18.97 9.11
CA ALA A 334 21.06 -18.86 9.55
C ALA A 334 20.13 -19.81 8.75
N GLU A 335 19.28 -20.54 9.47
CA GLU A 335 18.37 -21.56 8.95
C GLU A 335 16.95 -21.39 9.50
N GLY A 336 15.99 -22.16 8.97
CA GLY A 336 14.59 -22.13 9.40
C GLY A 336 13.83 -20.87 8.96
N TYR A 337 12.63 -20.66 9.52
CA TYR A 337 11.73 -19.58 9.13
C TYR A 337 12.26 -18.18 9.46
N GLY A 338 13.06 -18.04 10.52
CA GLY A 338 13.65 -16.77 10.95
C GLY A 338 14.94 -16.37 10.22
N ARG A 339 15.44 -17.19 9.28
CA ARG A 339 16.78 -17.01 8.69
C ARG A 339 17.03 -15.69 7.98
N PHE A 340 15.98 -14.93 7.63
CA PHE A 340 16.08 -13.65 6.93
C PHE A 340 15.75 -12.44 7.81
N ALA A 341 15.64 -12.61 9.13
CA ALA A 341 15.47 -11.48 10.05
C ALA A 341 16.57 -10.44 9.83
N ALA A 342 16.17 -9.18 9.66
CA ALA A 342 17.13 -8.10 9.43
C ALA A 342 17.95 -7.78 10.68
N GLY A 343 17.37 -7.97 11.87
CA GLY A 343 17.96 -7.59 13.14
C GLY A 343 18.28 -6.09 13.21
N GLY A 344 19.33 -5.72 13.94
CA GLY A 344 19.80 -4.34 14.12
C GLY A 344 20.63 -3.76 12.99
N ARG A 345 20.64 -4.37 11.79
CA ARG A 345 21.50 -3.95 10.67
C ARG A 345 21.24 -2.51 10.25
N LEU A 346 22.32 -1.84 9.81
CA LEU A 346 22.35 -0.40 9.48
C LEU A 346 21.95 0.53 10.64
N GLY A 347 21.72 -0.05 11.82
CA GLY A 347 21.38 0.67 13.02
C GLY A 347 22.59 1.14 13.81
N ARG A 348 22.29 1.82 14.92
CA ARG A 348 23.30 2.23 15.89
C ARG A 348 23.69 1.08 16.80
N VAL A 349 24.92 1.14 17.33
CA VAL A 349 25.35 0.23 18.40
C VAL A 349 24.96 0.85 19.74
N ILE A 350 24.30 0.09 20.61
CA ILE A 350 23.99 0.50 21.98
C ILE A 350 24.72 -0.41 22.95
N GLU A 351 25.45 0.18 23.90
CA GLU A 351 26.27 -0.56 24.84
C GLU A 351 25.54 -0.72 26.19
N VAL A 352 25.44 -1.96 26.66
CA VAL A 352 25.03 -2.26 28.03
C VAL A 352 26.25 -2.18 28.94
N THR A 353 26.27 -1.21 29.85
CA THR A 353 27.40 -0.86 30.71
C THR A 353 27.15 -1.15 32.19
N ASN A 354 25.94 -1.56 32.57
CA ASN A 354 25.62 -1.96 33.94
C ASN A 354 24.58 -3.10 33.98
N LEU A 355 24.44 -3.74 35.15
CA LEU A 355 23.53 -4.87 35.39
C LEU A 355 22.20 -4.47 36.02
N ASN A 356 21.88 -3.17 36.06
CA ASN A 356 20.62 -2.69 36.61
C ASN A 356 19.45 -3.07 35.70
N ASP A 357 18.25 -3.21 36.27
CA ASP A 357 17.03 -3.51 35.48
C ASP A 357 16.64 -2.37 34.53
N SER A 358 16.90 -1.12 34.91
CA SER A 358 16.47 0.09 34.19
C SER A 358 17.47 1.23 34.39
N GLY A 359 17.27 2.32 33.63
CA GLY A 359 18.17 3.47 33.60
C GLY A 359 19.18 3.41 32.47
N GLU A 360 19.93 4.49 32.29
CA GLU A 360 20.97 4.62 31.27
C GLU A 360 22.00 3.48 31.38
N GLY A 361 22.42 2.94 30.23
CA GLY A 361 23.38 1.84 30.16
C GLY A 361 22.84 0.46 30.54
N SER A 362 21.55 0.32 30.84
CA SER A 362 20.93 -0.98 31.12
C SER A 362 20.47 -1.70 29.84
N LEU A 363 20.29 -3.03 29.93
CA LEU A 363 19.69 -3.81 28.84
C LEU A 363 18.29 -3.32 28.48
N ARG A 364 17.50 -2.89 29.47
CA ARG A 364 16.13 -2.40 29.22
C ARG A 364 16.13 -1.13 28.38
N ALA A 365 16.97 -0.15 28.72
CA ALA A 365 17.08 1.08 27.93
C ALA A 365 17.51 0.78 26.48
N ALA A 366 18.41 -0.19 26.28
CA ALA A 366 18.88 -0.59 24.95
C ALA A 366 17.80 -1.33 24.13
N VAL A 367 17.03 -2.21 24.77
CA VAL A 367 15.95 -2.98 24.13
C VAL A 367 14.72 -2.11 23.84
N GLU A 368 14.36 -1.18 24.72
CA GLU A 368 13.18 -0.32 24.56
C GLU A 368 13.46 0.89 23.67
N ALA A 369 14.72 1.16 23.31
CA ALA A 369 15.09 2.20 22.36
C ALA A 369 14.45 2.01 20.97
N GLU A 370 14.13 3.11 20.31
CA GLU A 370 13.54 3.15 18.96
C GLU A 370 14.59 3.12 17.83
N GLY A 371 14.15 2.71 16.65
CA GLY A 371 14.96 2.61 15.44
C GLY A 371 15.85 1.37 15.40
N PRO A 372 16.51 1.08 14.26
CA PRO A 372 17.41 -0.07 14.15
C PRO A 372 18.58 0.02 15.13
N ARG A 373 18.83 -1.04 15.90
CA ARG A 373 19.94 -1.09 16.86
C ARG A 373 20.51 -2.48 17.11
N THR A 374 21.82 -2.52 17.34
CA THR A 374 22.54 -3.70 17.82
C THR A 374 23.03 -3.44 19.24
N VAL A 375 22.58 -4.27 20.17
CA VAL A 375 22.93 -4.22 21.59
C VAL A 375 24.13 -5.11 21.85
N ILE A 376 25.19 -4.52 22.40
CA ILE A 376 26.41 -5.22 22.83
C ILE A 376 26.62 -5.03 24.34
N PHE A 377 27.43 -5.89 24.96
CA PHE A 377 27.64 -5.91 26.40
C PHE A 377 29.08 -5.55 26.76
N ARG A 378 29.25 -4.53 27.61
CA ARG A 378 30.53 -4.16 28.23
C ARG A 378 30.70 -4.76 29.63
N VAL A 379 29.63 -5.32 30.19
CA VAL A 379 29.59 -5.99 31.48
C VAL A 379 29.00 -7.40 31.34
N GLY A 380 29.49 -8.34 32.15
CA GLY A 380 28.97 -9.70 32.26
C GLY A 380 28.38 -9.93 33.65
N GLY A 381 27.53 -10.95 33.79
CA GLY A 381 26.86 -11.29 35.04
C GLY A 381 25.34 -11.37 34.92
N THR A 382 24.65 -11.29 36.06
CA THR A 382 23.20 -11.48 36.14
C THR A 382 22.45 -10.15 36.17
N ILE A 383 21.58 -9.94 35.17
CA ILE A 383 20.61 -8.84 35.13
C ILE A 383 19.31 -9.34 35.77
N GLN A 384 19.00 -8.83 36.96
CA GLN A 384 17.75 -9.12 37.67
C GLN A 384 16.66 -8.18 37.18
N LEU A 385 15.76 -8.67 36.33
CA LEU A 385 14.61 -7.88 35.90
C LEU A 385 13.68 -7.62 37.08
N ARG A 386 13.01 -6.45 37.08
CA ARG A 386 11.94 -6.10 38.05
C ARG A 386 10.54 -6.15 37.45
N SER A 387 10.45 -6.25 36.13
CA SER A 387 9.21 -6.41 35.36
C SER A 387 9.53 -7.07 34.01
N LYS A 388 8.51 -7.48 33.25
CA LYS A 388 8.70 -8.01 31.88
C LYS A 388 9.52 -7.04 31.03
N LEU A 389 10.52 -7.57 30.32
CA LEU A 389 11.25 -6.82 29.30
C LEU A 389 10.68 -7.24 27.94
N VAL A 390 9.95 -6.32 27.30
CA VAL A 390 9.22 -6.62 26.06
C VAL A 390 9.83 -5.85 24.91
N ILE A 391 10.28 -6.57 23.89
CA ILE A 391 10.73 -6.01 22.62
C ILE A 391 9.48 -5.55 21.86
N ARG A 392 9.28 -4.23 21.78
CA ARG A 392 8.18 -3.60 21.03
C ARG A 392 8.66 -2.97 19.73
N ASN A 393 9.89 -2.46 19.72
CA ASN A 393 10.46 -1.77 18.56
C ASN A 393 11.23 -2.76 17.67
N PRO A 394 10.92 -2.85 16.37
CA PRO A 394 11.54 -3.79 15.44
C PRO A 394 13.00 -3.45 15.15
N TYR A 395 13.69 -4.31 14.39
CA TYR A 395 15.08 -4.13 13.98
C TYR A 395 16.05 -4.07 15.17
N LEU A 396 16.06 -5.15 15.95
CA LEU A 396 16.92 -5.30 17.12
C LEU A 396 17.90 -6.46 16.87
N THR A 397 19.14 -6.34 17.33
CA THR A 397 19.99 -7.51 17.58
C THR A 397 20.51 -7.41 18.99
N VAL A 398 20.44 -8.49 19.77
CA VAL A 398 21.05 -8.58 21.10
C VAL A 398 22.21 -9.55 21.02
N ALA A 399 23.42 -9.01 20.90
CA ALA A 399 24.65 -9.76 20.68
C ALA A 399 25.26 -10.21 22.02
N GLY A 400 24.64 -11.21 22.66
CA GLY A 400 25.05 -11.73 23.96
C GLY A 400 26.47 -12.30 23.99
N GLU A 401 27.00 -12.73 22.85
CA GLU A 401 28.37 -13.21 22.67
C GLU A 401 29.43 -12.14 22.94
N THR A 402 29.05 -10.86 22.96
CA THR A 402 29.96 -9.74 23.27
C THR A 402 30.21 -9.57 24.76
N ALA A 403 29.41 -10.20 25.63
CA ALA A 403 29.53 -10.04 27.07
C ALA A 403 30.85 -10.61 27.61
N PRO A 404 31.59 -9.87 28.46
CA PRO A 404 32.84 -10.35 29.04
C PRO A 404 32.60 -11.45 30.09
N GLY A 405 33.65 -12.22 30.38
CA GLY A 405 33.64 -13.25 31.42
C GLY A 405 32.75 -14.44 31.05
N GLY A 406 31.92 -14.91 31.99
CA GLY A 406 31.00 -16.03 31.79
C GLY A 406 29.71 -15.70 31.01
N GLY A 407 29.64 -14.51 30.40
CA GLY A 407 28.47 -14.05 29.64
C GLY A 407 27.46 -13.26 30.49
N VAL A 408 26.25 -13.10 29.93
CA VAL A 408 25.13 -12.40 30.58
C VAL A 408 23.97 -13.37 30.83
N CYS A 409 23.33 -13.26 32.00
CA CYS A 409 22.14 -14.01 32.35
C CYS A 409 21.01 -13.05 32.72
N VAL A 410 19.84 -13.20 32.09
CA VAL A 410 18.63 -12.44 32.42
C VAL A 410 17.74 -13.33 33.29
N ARG A 411 17.29 -12.84 34.45
CA ARG A 411 16.42 -13.61 35.36
C ARG A 411 15.32 -12.78 36.02
N GLY A 412 14.35 -13.48 36.61
CA GLY A 412 13.27 -12.91 37.43
C GLY A 412 11.98 -12.66 36.65
N TRP A 413 12.07 -12.12 35.44
CA TRP A 413 10.91 -11.87 34.58
C TRP A 413 11.17 -12.31 33.14
N THR A 414 10.09 -12.43 32.36
CA THR A 414 10.16 -12.76 30.94
C THR A 414 10.90 -11.68 30.15
N PHE A 415 11.83 -12.11 29.31
CA PHE A 415 12.36 -11.34 28.19
C PHE A 415 11.75 -11.91 26.91
N GLY A 416 10.97 -11.12 26.17
CA GLY A 416 10.25 -11.62 25.01
C GLY A 416 9.81 -10.51 24.04
N ALA A 417 9.27 -10.90 22.90
CA ALA A 417 8.81 -10.01 21.84
C ALA A 417 7.27 -9.96 21.79
N LEU A 418 6.70 -8.79 21.51
CA LEU A 418 5.25 -8.63 21.34
C LEU A 418 4.95 -7.61 20.24
N GLY A 419 4.25 -8.03 19.18
CA GLY A 419 3.82 -7.13 18.09
C GLY A 419 4.99 -6.48 17.32
N THR A 420 6.14 -7.15 17.26
CA THR A 420 7.37 -6.67 16.60
C THR A 420 7.85 -7.68 15.55
N HIS A 421 8.81 -7.28 14.72
CA HIS A 421 9.45 -8.10 13.69
C HIS A 421 10.96 -7.79 13.61
N ASP A 422 11.71 -8.60 12.84
CA ASP A 422 13.15 -8.40 12.58
C ASP A 422 14.01 -8.25 13.85
N VAL A 423 13.95 -9.25 14.75
CA VAL A 423 14.74 -9.32 16.00
C VAL A 423 15.77 -10.45 15.92
#